data_AF-X1C142-F1
#
_entry.id   AF-X1C142-F1
#
_cell.length_a   1.000
_cell.length_b   1.000
_cell.length_c   1.000
_cell.angle_alpha   90.00
_cell.angle_beta   90.00
_cell.angle_gamma   90.00
#
_symmetry.space_group_name_H-M   'P 1'
#
loop_
_entity.id
_entity.type
_entity.pdbx_description
1 polymer ?
#
loop_
_entity_poly.entity_id
_entity_poly.type
_entity_poly.pdbx_seq_one_letter_code
_entity_poly.pdbx_strand_id
1 'polypeptide(L)'
;MAEKIEDILEKCLERIFKGESIDDSLKAYPERAPELEPLLKTGFALIRKSPTVQPSPEFKAKARTQLQGMLAAKSEEAEKRPKVPIWHRKWAVAVTAILAILFAGTGAVVASANALPDKPLYPVKLAVEQV
;
A
#
# COMPACT_ATOMS: atom_id res chain seq x y z
N MET A 1 23.09 9.03 21.71
CA MET A 1 22.17 9.74 22.63
C MET A 1 21.57 8.68 23.52
N ALA A 2 21.72 8.79 24.84
CA ALA A 2 21.09 7.84 25.75
C ALA A 2 19.57 7.98 25.61
N GLU A 3 18.88 6.88 25.32
CA GLU A 3 17.43 6.85 25.31
C GLU A 3 16.90 7.25 26.68
N LYS A 4 15.87 8.11 26.70
CA LYS A 4 15.34 8.65 27.96
C LYS A 4 14.56 7.56 28.69
N ILE A 5 14.50 7.64 30.01
CA ILE A 5 13.86 6.61 30.81
C ILE A 5 12.35 6.56 30.56
N GLU A 6 11.75 7.70 30.21
CA GLU A 6 10.33 7.84 29.85
C GLU A 6 10.00 7.04 28.59
N ASP A 7 10.85 7.11 27.56
CA ASP A 7 10.66 6.37 26.30
C ASP A 7 10.76 4.85 26.53
N ILE A 8 11.68 4.43 27.40
CA ILE A 8 11.85 3.02 27.77
C ILE A 8 10.64 2.53 28.57
N LEU A 9 10.17 3.33 29.53
CA LEU A 9 8.99 3.04 30.34
C LEU A 9 7.75 2.86 29.47
N GLU A 10 7.54 3.75 28.48
CA GLU A 10 6.44 3.65 27.52
C GLU A 10 6.49 2.35 26.73
N LYS A 11 7.66 1.98 26.19
CA LYS A 11 7.86 0.70 25.48
C LYS A 11 7.58 -0.51 26.35
N CYS A 12 8.03 -0.49 27.61
CA CYS A 12 7.76 -1.58 28.56
C CYS A 12 6.26 -1.67 28.88
N LEU A 13 5.58 -0.55 29.08
CA LEU A 13 4.13 -0.55 29.31
C LEU A 13 3.35 -1.08 28.11
N GLU A 14 3.69 -0.67 26.88
CA GLU A 14 3.04 -1.21 25.66
C GLU A 14 3.18 -2.73 25.54
N ARG A 15 4.36 -3.25 25.85
CA ARG A 15 4.66 -4.69 25.84
C ARG A 15 3.83 -5.44 26.88
N ILE A 16 3.76 -4.90 28.11
CA ILE A 16 2.92 -5.45 29.18
C ILE A 16 1.44 -5.42 28.79
N PHE A 17 0.97 -4.36 28.13
CA PHE A 17 -0.40 -4.29 27.62
C PHE A 17 -0.71 -5.34 26.54
N LYS A 18 0.30 -5.79 25.79
CA LYS A 18 0.19 -6.89 24.82
C LYS A 18 0.25 -8.28 25.46
N GLY A 19 0.49 -8.37 26.78
CA GLY A 19 0.50 -9.61 27.56
C GLY A 19 1.88 -10.06 28.05
N GLU A 20 2.93 -9.26 27.88
CA GLU A 20 4.27 -9.56 28.40
C GLU A 20 4.35 -9.36 29.92
N SER A 21 5.21 -10.13 30.60
CA SER A 21 5.42 -9.98 32.04
C SER A 21 6.33 -8.79 32.37
N ILE A 22 6.23 -8.25 33.59
CA ILE A 22 7.08 -7.14 34.04
C ILE A 22 8.55 -7.58 34.04
N ASP A 23 8.85 -8.78 34.54
CA ASP A 23 10.21 -9.33 34.57
C ASP A 23 10.81 -9.50 33.17
N ASP A 24 10.03 -9.95 32.19
CA ASP A 24 10.52 -10.11 30.81
C ASP A 24 10.77 -8.75 30.15
N SER A 25 9.93 -7.75 30.46
CA SER A 25 10.11 -6.38 30.00
C SER A 25 11.38 -5.73 30.58
N LEU A 26 11.74 -6.06 31.83
CA LEU A 26 12.93 -5.56 32.52
C LEU A 26 14.22 -6.23 32.04
N LYS A 27 14.17 -7.50 31.61
CA LYS A 27 15.33 -8.19 31.00
C LYS A 27 15.84 -7.51 29.73
N ALA A 28 14.97 -6.78 29.02
CA ALA A 28 15.35 -6.02 27.84
C ALA A 28 16.21 -4.78 28.17
N TYR A 29 16.16 -4.30 29.42
CA TYR A 29 16.88 -3.10 29.87
C TYR A 29 17.53 -3.30 31.25
N PRO A 30 18.51 -4.22 31.38
CA PRO A 30 19.07 -4.62 32.68
C PRO A 30 19.79 -3.46 33.40
N GLU A 31 20.39 -2.52 32.66
CA GLU A 31 21.10 -1.37 33.24
C GLU A 31 20.18 -0.37 33.95
N ARG A 32 18.90 -0.31 33.54
CA ARG A 32 17.91 0.62 34.11
C ARG A 32 16.79 -0.10 34.87
N ALA A 33 16.87 -1.42 35.00
CA ALA A 33 15.92 -2.24 35.73
C ALA A 33 15.60 -1.73 37.16
N PRO A 34 16.58 -1.34 38.01
CA PRO A 34 16.29 -0.88 39.36
C PRO A 34 15.48 0.42 39.43
N GLU A 35 15.58 1.28 38.41
CA GLU A 35 14.79 2.52 38.31
C GLU A 35 13.43 2.28 37.64
N LEU A 36 13.35 1.37 36.65
CA LEU A 36 12.13 1.05 35.90
C LEU A 36 11.13 0.20 36.69
N GLU A 37 11.60 -0.74 37.51
CA GLU A 37 10.75 -1.65 38.28
C GLU A 37 9.69 -0.92 39.16
N PRO A 38 10.05 0.07 40.00
CA PRO A 38 9.06 0.78 40.81
C PRO A 38 8.09 1.61 39.94
N LEU A 39 8.56 2.18 38.84
CA LEU A 39 7.73 2.96 37.91
C LEU A 39 6.70 2.08 37.21
N LEU A 40 7.10 0.90 36.73
CA LEU A 40 6.22 -0.07 36.09
C LEU A 40 5.18 -0.62 37.08
N LYS A 41 5.60 -0.99 38.30
CA LYS A 41 4.68 -1.44 39.36
C LYS A 41 3.63 -0.38 39.69
N THR A 42 4.06 0.88 39.81
CA THR A 42 3.18 2.01 40.11
C THR A 42 2.21 2.28 38.97
N GLY A 43 2.72 2.39 37.73
CA GLY A 43 1.91 2.60 36.53
C GLY A 43 0.87 1.50 36.35
N PHE A 44 1.27 0.23 36.49
CA PHE A 44 0.37 -0.90 36.37
C PHE A 44 -0.72 -0.93 37.47
N ALA A 45 -0.35 -0.60 38.71
CA ALA A 45 -1.31 -0.48 39.81
C ALA A 45 -2.32 0.64 39.56
N LEU A 46 -1.88 1.79 39.02
CA LEU A 46 -2.74 2.90 38.62
C LEU A 46 -3.68 2.49 37.49
N ILE A 47 -3.18 1.85 36.43
CA ILE A 47 -3.99 1.39 35.30
C ILE A 47 -5.06 0.39 35.76
N ARG A 48 -4.72 -0.56 36.63
CA ARG A 48 -5.67 -1.56 37.15
C ARG A 48 -6.72 -0.97 38.09
N LYS A 49 -6.35 0.03 38.90
CA LYS A 49 -7.25 0.67 39.87
C LYS A 49 -8.04 1.83 39.27
N SER A 50 -7.57 2.39 38.16
CA SER A 50 -8.32 3.40 37.44
C SER A 50 -9.63 2.77 36.97
N PRO A 51 -10.79 3.41 37.22
CA PRO A 51 -12.01 3.00 36.56
C PRO A 51 -11.71 2.99 35.06
N THR A 52 -11.95 1.85 34.40
CA THR A 52 -11.82 1.76 32.95
C THR A 52 -12.53 2.95 32.35
N VAL A 53 -11.80 3.83 31.68
CA VAL A 53 -12.37 4.98 30.97
C VAL A 53 -13.17 4.40 29.80
N GLN A 54 -14.40 4.00 30.08
CA GLN A 54 -15.30 3.47 29.07
C GLN A 54 -16.06 4.66 28.48
N PRO A 55 -16.03 4.83 27.15
CA PRO A 55 -16.87 5.83 26.52
C PRO A 55 -18.34 5.53 26.84
N SER A 56 -19.13 6.58 27.06
CA SER A 56 -20.55 6.44 27.33
C SER A 56 -21.23 5.66 26.19
N PRO A 57 -22.30 4.90 26.47
CA PRO A 57 -23.04 4.18 25.43
C PRO A 57 -23.50 5.09 24.30
N GLU A 58 -23.91 6.32 24.63
CA GLU A 58 -24.32 7.36 23.68
C GLU A 58 -23.16 7.79 22.76
N PHE A 59 -21.96 8.00 23.32
CA PHE A 59 -20.77 8.33 22.53
C PHE A 59 -20.41 7.19 21.58
N LYS A 60 -20.45 5.93 22.05
CA LYS A 60 -20.20 4.75 21.20
C LYS A 60 -21.20 4.67 20.05
N ALA A 61 -22.49 4.88 20.33
CA ALA A 61 -23.54 4.87 19.32
C ALA A 61 -23.32 5.98 18.27
N LYS A 62 -23.06 7.22 18.73
CA LYS A 62 -22.78 8.35 17.84
C LYS A 62 -21.56 8.12 16.97
N ALA A 63 -20.46 7.64 17.55
CA ALA A 63 -19.23 7.33 16.82
C ALA A 63 -19.47 6.24 15.76
N ARG A 64 -20.25 5.20 16.09
CA ARG A 64 -20.60 4.14 15.15
C ARG A 64 -21.39 4.68 13.96
N THR A 65 -22.41 5.50 14.21
CA THR A 65 -23.21 6.11 13.14
C THR A 65 -22.38 7.03 12.25
N GLN A 66 -21.49 7.85 12.84
CA GLN A 66 -20.59 8.71 12.07
C GLN A 66 -19.64 7.91 11.18
N LEU A 67 -19.02 6.86 11.71
CA LEU A 67 -18.13 5.98 10.94
C LEU A 67 -18.88 5.31 9.78
N GLN A 68 -20.08 4.81 10.02
CA GLN A 68 -20.92 4.22 8.97
C GLN A 68 -21.27 5.23 7.88
N GLY A 69 -21.61 6.47 8.25
CA GLY A 69 -21.88 7.54 7.29
C GLY A 69 -20.66 7.88 6.42
N MET A 70 -19.46 7.96 7.00
CA MET A 70 -18.23 8.21 6.25
C MET A 70 -17.90 7.06 5.28
N LEU A 71 -18.11 5.82 5.70
CA LEU A 71 -17.90 4.65 4.84
C LEU A 71 -18.90 4.60 3.69
N ALA A 72 -20.17 4.90 3.96
CA ALA A 72 -21.21 4.96 2.95
C ALA A 72 -20.94 6.06 1.91
N ALA A 73 -20.59 7.27 2.35
CA ALA A 73 -20.23 8.39 1.46
C ALA A 73 -19.04 8.02 0.57
N LYS A 74 -18.00 7.39 1.14
CA LYS A 74 -16.83 6.93 0.38
C LYS A 74 -17.18 5.84 -0.63
N SER A 75 -18.13 4.94 -0.30
CA SER A 75 -18.60 3.93 -1.25
C SER A 75 -19.40 4.52 -2.41
N GLU A 76 -20.26 5.52 -2.16
CA GLU A 76 -20.98 6.21 -3.23
C GLU A 76 -20.04 6.95 -4.18
N GLU A 77 -18.99 7.60 -3.65
CA GLU A 77 -17.96 8.22 -4.49
C GLU A 77 -17.17 7.19 -5.31
N ALA A 78 -16.90 6.02 -4.74
CA ALA A 78 -16.23 4.93 -5.46
C ALA A 78 -17.13 4.29 -6.53
N GLU A 79 -18.45 4.34 -6.38
CA GLU A 79 -19.42 3.87 -7.37
C GLU A 79 -19.65 4.90 -8.48
N LYS A 80 -19.48 6.19 -8.17
CA LYS A 80 -19.44 7.32 -9.13
C LYS A 80 -18.14 7.40 -9.93
N ARG A 81 -17.37 6.30 -10.05
CA ARG A 81 -16.22 6.23 -10.96
C ARG A 81 -16.66 6.65 -12.36
N PRO A 82 -15.91 7.52 -13.05
CA PRO A 82 -16.27 7.96 -14.39
C PRO A 82 -16.34 6.74 -15.31
N LYS A 83 -17.55 6.43 -15.80
CA LYS A 83 -17.74 5.40 -16.81
C LYS A 83 -17.07 5.88 -18.09
N VAL A 84 -15.91 5.30 -18.42
CA VAL A 84 -15.20 5.62 -19.66
C VAL A 84 -16.16 5.33 -20.83
N PRO A 85 -16.46 6.31 -21.70
CA PRO A 85 -17.42 6.09 -22.78
C PRO A 85 -16.97 4.91 -23.66
N ILE A 86 -17.88 3.97 -23.90
CA ILE A 86 -17.63 2.73 -24.66
C ILE A 86 -17.01 3.03 -26.05
N TRP A 87 -17.32 4.20 -26.61
CA TRP A 87 -16.75 4.68 -27.87
C TRP A 87 -15.22 4.87 -27.80
N HIS A 88 -14.68 5.45 -26.72
CA HIS A 88 -13.22 5.58 -26.55
C HIS A 88 -12.54 4.21 -26.48
N ARG A 89 -13.20 3.20 -25.89
CA ARG A 89 -12.68 1.81 -25.86
C ARG A 89 -12.61 1.21 -27.27
N LYS A 90 -13.57 1.50 -28.14
CA LYS A 90 -13.57 1.02 -29.54
C LYS A 90 -12.43 1.67 -30.35
N TRP A 91 -12.22 2.97 -30.20
CA TRP A 91 -11.08 3.66 -30.85
C TRP A 91 -9.74 3.22 -30.29
N ALA A 92 -9.65 2.97 -28.99
CA ALA A 92 -8.42 2.46 -28.39
C ALA A 92 -7.98 1.17 -29.08
N VAL A 93 -8.88 0.17 -29.21
CA VAL A 93 -8.57 -1.09 -29.90
C VAL A 93 -8.16 -0.88 -31.35
N ALA A 94 -8.84 0.01 -32.08
CA ALA A 94 -8.49 0.33 -33.46
C ALA A 94 -7.09 0.96 -33.55
N VAL A 95 -6.77 1.92 -32.69
CA VAL A 95 -5.46 2.57 -32.62
C VAL A 95 -4.37 1.57 -32.24
N THR A 96 -4.61 0.66 -31.28
CA THR A 96 -3.64 -0.38 -30.93
C THR A 96 -3.40 -1.34 -32.10
N ALA A 97 -4.45 -1.72 -32.83
CA ALA A 97 -4.31 -2.59 -34.00
C ALA A 97 -3.52 -1.90 -35.12
N ILE A 98 -3.79 -0.62 -35.39
CA ILE A 98 -3.03 0.17 -36.38
C ILE A 98 -1.56 0.27 -35.96
N LEU A 99 -1.28 0.60 -34.70
CA LEU A 99 0.09 0.66 -34.18
C LEU A 99 0.79 -0.69 -34.30
N ALA A 100 0.12 -1.80 -33.96
CA ALA A 100 0.69 -3.15 -34.09
C ALA A 100 1.04 -3.49 -35.55
N ILE A 101 0.18 -3.12 -36.50
CA ILE A 101 0.44 -3.27 -37.94
C ILE A 101 1.63 -2.42 -38.37
N LEU A 102 1.69 -1.16 -37.93
CA LEU A 102 2.80 -0.26 -38.26
C LEU A 102 4.15 -0.77 -37.70
N PHE A 103 4.17 -1.26 -36.45
CA PHE A 103 5.36 -1.85 -35.84
C PHE A 103 5.77 -3.17 -36.52
N ALA A 104 4.81 -4.02 -36.89
CA ALA A 104 5.09 -5.25 -37.64
C ALA A 104 5.67 -4.94 -39.04
N GLY A 105 5.11 -3.93 -39.73
CA GLY A 105 5.56 -3.50 -41.05
C GLY A 105 6.96 -2.87 -41.03
N THR A 106 7.25 -2.01 -40.06
CA THR A 106 8.61 -1.41 -39.91
C THR A 106 9.66 -2.44 -39.53
N GLY A 107 9.33 -3.43 -38.69
CA GLY A 107 10.23 -4.54 -38.38
C GLY A 107 10.60 -5.39 -39.61
N ALA A 108 9.68 -5.56 -40.56
CA ALA A 108 9.93 -6.29 -41.79
C ALA A 108 10.93 -5.58 -42.72
N VAL A 109 10.94 -4.25 -42.75
CA VAL A 109 11.87 -3.45 -43.57
C VAL A 109 13.30 -3.48 -43.01
N VAL A 110 13.46 -3.45 -41.68
CA VAL A 110 14.79 -3.55 -41.05
C VAL A 110 15.37 -4.96 -41.20
N ALA A 111 14.54 -6.00 -41.14
CA ALA A 111 14.97 -7.38 -41.34
C ALA A 111 15.27 -7.74 -42.81
N SER A 112 14.68 -7.05 -43.78
CA SER A 112 14.87 -7.31 -45.21
C SER A 112 16.15 -6.69 -45.79
N ALA A 113 16.78 -5.73 -45.10
CA ALA A 113 18.03 -5.11 -45.55
C ALA A 113 19.17 -6.12 -45.79
N ASN A 114 19.17 -7.24 -45.06
CA ASN A 114 20.12 -8.36 -45.19
C ASN A 114 19.53 -9.62 -45.87
N ALA A 115 18.36 -9.53 -46.52
CA ALA A 115 17.74 -10.68 -47.17
C ALA A 115 18.46 -11.05 -48.48
N LEU A 116 18.82 -12.33 -48.61
CA LEU A 116 19.37 -12.94 -49.83
C LEU A 116 18.24 -13.19 -50.87
N PRO A 117 18.56 -13.28 -52.17
CA PRO A 117 17.57 -13.39 -53.27
C PRO A 117 16.52 -14.52 -53.12
N ASP A 118 16.88 -15.63 -52.47
CA ASP A 118 16.01 -16.79 -52.27
C ASP A 118 15.12 -16.71 -51.01
N LYS A 119 15.06 -15.56 -50.32
CA LYS A 119 14.27 -15.42 -49.08
C LYS A 119 12.98 -14.62 -49.31
N PRO A 120 11.90 -14.94 -48.57
CA PRO A 120 10.57 -14.35 -48.77
C PRO A 120 10.51 -12.83 -48.54
N LEU A 121 11.51 -12.22 -47.90
CA LEU A 121 11.60 -10.79 -47.64
C LEU A 121 12.33 -9.99 -48.75
N TYR A 122 12.91 -10.67 -49.74
CA TYR A 122 13.64 -10.03 -50.85
C TYR A 122 12.77 -9.12 -51.76
N PRO A 123 11.49 -9.43 -52.05
CA PRO A 123 10.63 -8.54 -52.85
C PRO A 123 10.45 -7.15 -52.21
N VAL A 124 10.48 -7.09 -50.88
CA VAL A 124 10.37 -5.82 -50.12
C VAL A 124 11.61 -4.95 -50.32
N LYS A 125 12.79 -5.56 -50.44
CA LYS A 125 14.04 -4.84 -50.71
C LYS A 125 14.04 -4.19 -52.10
N LEU A 126 13.62 -4.92 -53.14
CA LEU A 126 13.50 -4.36 -54.50
C LEU A 126 12.54 -3.17 -54.57
N ALA A 127 11.42 -3.23 -53.85
CA ALA A 127 10.44 -2.15 -53.84
C ALA A 127 10.96 -0.87 -53.16
N VAL A 128 11.87 -0.99 -52.18
CA VAL A 128 12.53 0.15 -51.53
C VAL A 128 13.67 0.70 -52.40
N GLU A 129 14.39 -0.14 -53.13
CA GLU A 129 15.45 0.29 -54.07
C GLU A 129 14.92 0.95 -55.35
N GLN A 130 13.63 0.80 -55.67
CA GLN A 130 12.97 1.36 -56.87
C GLN A 130 12.31 2.73 -56.64
N VAL A 131 12.47 3.34 -55.46
CA VAL A 131 12.03 4.71 -55.13
C VAL A 131 13.25 5.62 -55.05
#